data_AF-A0A5N5JC00-F1
#
_entry.id   AF-A0A5N5JC00-F1
#
_cell.length_a   1.000
_cell.length_b   1.000
_cell.length_c   1.000
_cell.angle_alpha   90.00
_cell.angle_beta   90.00
_cell.angle_gamma   90.00
#
_symmetry.space_group_name_H-M   'P 1'
#
loop_
_entity.id
_entity.type
_entity.pdbx_description
1 polymer ?
#
loop_
_entity_poly.entity_id
_entity_poly.type
_entity_poly.pdbx_seq_one_letter_code
_entity_poly.pdbx_strand_id
1 'polypeptide(L)' 'MGTLRNGWTKRESFILSVDVGTTSVRCHVYDKHANIRGSCSRKVSLLYPERGWVEMDRRHTSEPHTPQNEQHGKLQ' A
#
# COMPACT_ATOMS: atom_id res chain seq x y z
N MET A 1 31.16 16.78 11.53
CA MET A 1 31.46 16.82 10.08
C MET A 1 30.72 15.69 9.40
N GLY A 2 29.55 15.98 8.81
CA GLY A 2 28.78 15.04 8.00
C GLY A 2 28.33 15.77 6.75
N THR A 3 28.91 15.41 5.62
CA THR A 3 28.74 16.07 4.32
C THR A 3 27.30 16.00 3.82
N LEU A 4 26.71 17.15 3.49
CA LEU A 4 25.43 17.25 2.81
C LEU A 4 25.61 16.78 1.36
N ARG A 5 25.13 15.57 1.04
CA ARG A 5 24.91 15.20 -0.36
C ARG A 5 23.66 15.95 -0.86
N ASN A 6 23.87 16.90 -1.76
CA ASN A 6 22.90 17.40 -2.73
C ASN A 6 21.68 18.19 -2.22
N GLY A 7 21.79 19.05 -1.21
CA GLY A 7 20.72 20.02 -0.90
C GLY A 7 19.43 19.43 -0.33
N TRP A 8 19.40 18.14 -0.01
CA TRP A 8 18.34 17.52 0.77
C TRP A 8 18.62 17.90 2.23
N THR A 9 17.84 18.83 2.79
CA THR A 9 17.64 18.84 4.25
C THR A 9 17.27 17.41 4.65
N LYS A 10 17.74 16.93 5.81
CA LYS A 10 17.50 15.56 6.30
C LYS A 10 16.00 15.36 6.56
N ARG A 11 15.20 15.30 5.50
CA ARG A 11 13.77 15.04 5.49
C ARG A 11 13.62 13.58 5.90
N GLU A 12 12.63 13.30 6.73
CA GLU A 12 12.29 11.93 7.08
C GLU A 12 12.04 11.15 5.79
N SER A 13 12.75 10.04 5.64
CA SER A 13 12.63 9.14 4.51
C SER A 13 11.76 7.97 4.93
N PHE A 14 10.82 7.59 4.06
CA PHE A 14 9.90 6.50 4.29
C PHE A 14 10.04 5.45 3.19
N ILE A 15 9.73 4.20 3.52
CA ILE A 15 9.68 3.09 2.56
C ILE A 15 8.22 2.73 2.32
N LEU A 16 7.79 2.73 1.07
CA LEU A 16 6.49 2.19 0.67
C LEU A 16 6.65 0.72 0.26
N SER A 17 5.96 -0.17 0.95
CA SER A 17 5.74 -1.54 0.49
C SER A 17 4.41 -1.62 -0.26
N VAL A 18 4.41 -2.35 -1.37
CA VAL A 18 3.21 -2.68 -2.14
C VAL A 18 3.22 -4.19 -2.38
N ASP A 19 2.16 -4.85 -1.93
CA ASP A 19 1.91 -6.28 -2.11
C ASP A 19 0.74 -6.44 -3.08
N VAL A 20 1.01 -6.96 -4.27
CA VAL A 20 0.02 -7.15 -5.33
C VAL A 20 -0.36 -8.62 -5.36
N GLY A 21 -1.44 -8.96 -4.66
CA GLY A 21 -2.07 -10.27 -4.72
C GLY A 21 -3.14 -10.34 -5.81
N THR A 22 -3.56 -11.56 -6.15
CA THR A 22 -4.62 -11.82 -7.14
C THR A 22 -6.00 -11.35 -6.67
N THR A 23 -6.23 -11.30 -5.35
CA THR A 23 -7.51 -10.88 -4.74
C THR A 23 -7.45 -9.47 -4.17
N SER A 24 -6.26 -8.97 -3.83
CA SER A 24 -6.12 -7.67 -3.19
C SER A 24 -4.73 -7.07 -3.40
N VAL A 25 -4.68 -5.74 -3.48
CA VAL A 25 -3.45 -4.97 -3.35
C VAL A 25 -3.40 -4.36 -1.94
N ARG A 26 -2.27 -4.55 -1.25
CA ARG A 26 -2.01 -3.98 0.07
C ARG A 26 -0.81 -3.04 0.02
N CYS A 27 -0.81 -2.01 0.84
CA CYS A 27 0.31 -1.10 0.95
C CYS A 27 0.58 -0.72 2.41
N HIS A 28 1.86 -0.54 2.76
CA HIS A 28 2.28 -0.01 4.06
C HIS A 28 3.45 0.96 3.88
N VAL A 29 3.40 2.08 4.61
CA VAL A 29 4.47 3.07 4.68
C VAL A 29 5.24 2.85 5.99
N TYR A 30 6.55 2.63 5.90
CA TYR A 30 7.42 2.41 7.06
C TYR A 30 8.33 3.60 7.31
N ASP A 31 8.53 3.94 8.57
CA ASP A 31 9.62 4.83 8.99
C ASP A 31 10.97 4.09 9.09
N LYS A 32 12.02 4.83 9.47
CA LYS A 32 13.38 4.28 9.63
C LYS A 32 13.53 3.24 10.76
N HIS A 33 12.55 3.14 11.66
CA HIS A 33 12.50 2.17 12.74
C HIS A 33 11.59 0.97 12.39
N ALA A 34 11.16 0.88 11.13
CA ALA A 34 10.21 -0.11 10.63
C ALA A 34 8.81 -0.04 11.26
N ASN A 35 8.43 1.10 11.85
CA ASN A 35 7.05 1.30 12.29
C ASN A 35 6.14 1.62 11.10
N ILE A 36 4.93 1.08 11.11
CA ILE A 36 3.90 1.41 10.12
C ILE A 36 3.36 2.81 10.42
N ARG A 37 3.50 3.72 9.46
CA ARG A 37 3.00 5.10 9.50
C ARG A 37 1.68 5.26 8.74
N GLY A 38 1.35 4.30 7.89
CA GLY A 38 0.10 4.25 7.16
C GLY A 38 -0.04 2.92 6.44
N SER A 39 -1.27 2.50 6.19
CA SER A 39 -1.57 1.30 5.43
C SER A 39 -2.80 1.49 4.57
N CYS A 40 -2.89 0.72 3.49
CA CYS A 40 -4.07 0.63 2.66
C CYS A 40 -4.27 -0.81 2.19
N SER A 41 -5.52 -1.19 1.96
CA SER A 41 -5.85 -2.46 1.32
C SER A 41 -7.03 -2.25 0.38
N ARG A 42 -6.96 -2.87 -0.79
CA ARG A 42 -7.98 -2.78 -1.82
C ARG A 42 -8.20 -4.13 -2.47
N LYS A 43 -9.47 -4.56 -2.59
CA LYS A 43 -9.82 -5.74 -3.38
C LYS A 43 -9.62 -5.47 -4.88
N VAL A 44 -9.09 -6.47 -5.58
CA VAL A 44 -8.96 -6.47 -7.04
C VAL A 44 -10.10 -7.31 -7.60
N SER A 45 -10.76 -6.80 -8.64
CA SER A 45 -11.79 -7.52 -9.37
C SER A 45 -11.16 -8.37 -10.46
N LEU A 46 -11.53 -9.66 -10.49
CA LEU A 46 -11.11 -10.59 -11.55
C LEU A 46 -12.22 -10.70 -12.60
N LEU A 47 -11.81 -10.74 -13.86
CA LEU A 47 -12.68 -10.99 -15.01
C LEU A 47 -12.53 -12.45 -15.45
N TYR A 48 -13.66 -13.03 -15.88
CA TYR A 48 -13.74 -14.41 -16.37
C TYR A 48 -14.44 -14.40 -17.73
N PRO A 49 -13.74 -13.97 -18.80
CA PRO A 49 -14.36 -13.82 -20.12
C PRO A 49 -14.71 -15.18 -20.75
N GLU A 50 -13.86 -16.20 -20.55
CA GLU A 50 -14.06 -17.56 -21.04
C GLU A 50 -13.80 -18.59 -19.95
N ARG A 51 -14.30 -19.81 -20.16
CA ARG A 51 -14.13 -20.89 -19.19
C ARG A 51 -12.65 -21.24 -19.04
N GLY A 52 -12.14 -21.12 -17.82
CA GLY A 52 -10.74 -21.39 -17.49
C GLY A 52 -9.81 -20.18 -17.61
N TRP A 53 -10.32 -19.02 -18.01
CA TRP A 53 -9.54 -17.79 -18.11
C TRP A 53 -9.77 -16.92 -16.87
N VAL A 54 -8.70 -16.27 -16.41
CA VAL A 54 -8.73 -15.32 -15.31
C VAL A 54 -7.89 -14.11 -15.70
N GLU A 55 -8.52 -12.95 -15.78
CA GLU A 55 -7.86 -11.68 -16.10
C GLU A 55 -8.03 -10.69 -14.95
N MET A 56 -7.03 -9.84 -14.69
CA MET A 56 -7.16 -8.75 -13.72
C MET A 56 -7.76 -7.52 -14.39
N ASP A 57 -8.85 -6.98 -13.85
CA ASP A 57 -9.43 -5.75 -14.39
C ASP A 57 -8.50 -4.56 -14.14
N ARG A 58 -8.00 -3.93 -15.21
CA ARG A 58 -7.21 -2.70 -15.13
C ARG A 58 -8.10 -1.50 -14.74
N ARG A 59 -9.40 -1.55 -15.05
CA ARG A 59 -10.31 -0.46 -14.74
C ARG A 59 -10.58 -0.47 -13.25
N HIS A 60 -10.12 0.60 -12.63
CA HIS A 60 -10.41 0.86 -11.25
C HIS A 60 -11.87 1.34 -11.14
N THR A 61 -12.80 0.47 -10.73
CA THR A 61 -14.12 0.90 -10.26
C THR A 61 -13.96 1.49 -8.86
N SER A 62 -14.09 2.80 -8.74
CA SER A 62 -14.14 3.49 -7.45
C SER A 62 -15.48 3.19 -6.78
N GLU A 63 -15.59 2.00 -6.17
CA GLU A 63 -16.49 1.86 -5.02
C GLU A 63 -16.10 2.91 -3.98
N PRO A 64 -17.06 3.60 -3.33
CA PRO A 64 -16.75 4.64 -2.36
C PRO A 64 -15.82 4.07 -1.30
N HIS A 65 -14.61 4.64 -1.24
CA HIS A 65 -13.62 4.27 -0.23
C HIS A 65 -14.22 4.53 1.14
N THR A 66 -14.57 3.47 1.87
CA THR A 66 -14.71 3.56 3.31
C THR A 66 -13.29 3.49 3.86
N PRO A 67 -12.71 4.59 4.38
CA PRO A 67 -11.42 4.49 5.05
C PRO A 67 -11.58 3.49 6.18
N GLN A 68 -10.85 2.37 6.10
CA GLN A 68 -10.68 1.49 7.24
C GLN A 68 -9.76 2.25 8.20
N ASN A 69 -10.39 3.09 9.04
CA ASN A 69 -9.73 3.79 10.11
C ASN A 69 -9.00 2.75 10.97
N GLU A 70 -7.69 2.96 11.10
CA GLU A 70 -6.83 2.48 12.16
C GLU A 70 -7.39 1.29 12.97
N GLN A 71 -7.05 0.06 12.57
CA GLN A 71 -6.77 -0.93 13.61
C GLN A 71 -5.44 -0.53 14.26
N HIS A 72 -5.53 0.48 15.12
CA HIS A 72 -4.63 0.65 16.24
C HIS A 72 -4.70 -0.66 17.03
N GLY A 73 -3.81 -1.59 16.69
CA GLY A 73 -3.47 -2.72 17.53
C GLY A 73 -2.83 -2.20 18.80
N LYS A 74 -3.65 -1.72 19.74
CA LYS A 74 -3.38 -1.94 21.16
C LYS A 74 -3.29 -3.46 21.34
N LEU A 75 -2.08 -3.98 21.30
CA LEU A 75 -1.74 -5.12 22.15
C LEU A 75 -0.80 -4.57 23.22
N GLN A 76 -1.22 -4.84 24.45
CA GLN A 76 -0.50 -4.61 25.70
C GLN A 76 0.85 -5.34 25.69
#